data_AF-A0A225WCN3-F1
#
_entry.id   AF-A0A225WCN3-F1
#
_cell.length_a   1.000
_cell.length_b   1.000
_cell.length_c   1.000
_cell.angle_alpha   90.00
_cell.angle_beta   90.00
_cell.angle_gamma   90.00
#
_symmetry.space_group_name_H-M   'P 1'
#
loop_
_entity.id
_entity.type
_entity.pdbx_description
1 polymer ?
#
loop_
_entity_poly.entity_id
_entity_poly.type
_entity_poly.pdbx_seq_one_letter_code
_entity_poly.pdbx_strand_id
1 'polypeptide(L)'
;MKRAHVCNVDDLVELNLEEGRVMLPPRGITVKPENLLELLGALRDVLQALVGLHHLGWVHRDIRWSNVIRQRNGISWFLIDITKAATSPQPWSCGRHLSAEEYAPEILRGCWLLIETSRVSGWVDFGDRASLKDRMMAKYPKARPSAEEALAVVVKLEEAEKMKQEGDLELERDQSQLRDTSYFEVSENNLYRT
;
A
#
# COMPACT_ATOMS: atom_id res chain seq x y z
N MET A 1 12.14 6.43 -27.00
CA MET A 1 12.23 6.62 -25.54
C MET A 1 12.71 5.32 -24.90
N LYS A 2 13.69 5.35 -23.99
CA LYS A 2 13.98 4.18 -23.16
C LYS A 2 12.82 4.02 -22.17
N ARG A 3 12.18 2.84 -22.12
CA ARG A 3 11.21 2.52 -21.07
C ARG A 3 11.96 2.46 -19.74
N ALA A 4 11.69 3.39 -18.84
CA ALA A 4 12.03 3.22 -17.44
C ALA A 4 10.97 2.29 -16.84
N HIS A 5 11.37 1.10 -16.41
CA HIS A 5 10.45 0.17 -15.76
C HIS A 5 10.30 0.59 -14.29
N VAL A 6 9.14 1.13 -13.94
CA VAL A 6 8.74 1.43 -12.56
C VAL A 6 7.79 0.33 -12.11
N CYS A 7 8.07 -0.30 -10.97
CA CYS A 7 7.19 -1.31 -10.43
C CYS A 7 5.86 -0.68 -9.96
N ASN A 8 4.78 -1.46 -9.99
CA ASN A 8 3.48 -1.07 -9.42
C ASN A 8 2.86 0.22 -10.02
N VAL A 9 3.21 0.58 -11.26
CA VAL A 9 2.50 1.58 -12.06
C VAL A 9 1.93 0.95 -13.34
N ASP A 10 1.07 1.69 -14.03
CA ASP A 10 0.61 1.29 -15.37
C ASP A 10 1.74 1.27 -16.39
N ASP A 11 1.74 0.24 -17.24
CA ASP A 11 2.61 0.20 -18.42
C ASP A 11 1.87 0.76 -19.64
N LEU A 12 2.51 1.69 -20.34
CA LEU A 12 2.03 2.19 -21.62
C LEU A 12 2.23 1.12 -22.71
N VAL A 13 1.14 0.55 -23.23
CA VAL A 13 1.20 -0.44 -24.32
C VAL A 13 1.30 0.25 -25.67
N GLU A 14 0.42 1.23 -25.92
CA GLU A 14 0.38 1.97 -27.18
C GLU A 14 0.04 3.45 -26.95
N LEU A 15 0.66 4.31 -27.74
CA LEU A 15 0.42 5.76 -27.76
C LEU A 15 0.13 6.18 -29.19
N ASN A 16 -1.08 6.70 -29.44
CA ASN A 16 -1.43 7.36 -30.69
C ASN A 16 -1.69 8.84 -30.39
N LEU A 17 -0.69 9.67 -30.66
CA LEU A 17 -0.75 11.11 -30.41
C LEU A 17 -1.66 11.85 -31.40
N GLU A 18 -1.85 11.32 -32.61
CA GLU A 18 -2.70 11.94 -33.64
C GLU A 18 -4.18 11.82 -33.28
N GLU A 19 -4.59 10.66 -32.73
CA GLU A 19 -5.95 10.41 -32.27
C GLU A 19 -6.17 10.77 -30.78
N GLY A 20 -5.11 11.20 -30.07
CA GLY A 20 -5.17 11.44 -28.63
C GLY A 20 -5.50 10.19 -27.81
N ARG A 21 -5.12 9.01 -28.29
CA ARG A 21 -5.44 7.71 -27.69
C ARG A 21 -4.24 7.10 -26.98
N VAL A 22 -4.49 6.56 -25.80
CA VAL A 22 -3.52 5.80 -25.00
C VAL A 22 -4.13 4.43 -24.70
N MET A 23 -3.39 3.36 -24.98
CA MET A 23 -3.78 2.02 -24.55
C MET A 23 -2.89 1.55 -23.40
N LEU A 24 -3.56 1.16 -22.31
CA LEU A 24 -2.98 0.56 -21.12
C LEU A 24 -3.50 -0.89 -21.00
N PRO A 25 -2.72 -1.83 -20.46
CA PRO A 25 -3.20 -3.18 -20.24
C PRO A 25 -4.25 -3.18 -19.12
N PRO A 26 -5.26 -4.06 -19.17
CA PRO A 26 -6.21 -4.21 -18.07
C PRO A 26 -5.46 -4.67 -16.81
N ARG A 27 -5.42 -3.83 -15.78
CA ARG A 27 -4.55 -4.04 -14.61
C ARG A 27 -5.28 -4.55 -13.38
N GLY A 28 -6.59 -4.37 -13.26
CA GLY A 28 -7.24 -4.71 -12.01
C GLY A 28 -8.69 -4.28 -11.86
N ILE A 29 -9.13 -4.32 -10.60
CA ILE A 29 -10.45 -3.88 -10.14
C ILE A 29 -10.28 -2.74 -9.14
N THR A 30 -11.21 -1.77 -9.18
CA THR A 30 -11.26 -0.68 -8.20
C THR A 30 -11.94 -1.17 -6.93
N VAL A 31 -11.13 -1.56 -5.96
CA VAL A 31 -11.58 -2.03 -4.64
C VAL A 31 -10.75 -1.36 -3.55
N LYS A 32 -11.27 -1.35 -2.32
CA LYS A 32 -10.52 -0.94 -1.13
C LYS A 32 -10.05 -2.19 -0.37
N PRO A 33 -8.96 -2.09 0.40
CA PRO A 33 -8.51 -3.20 1.23
C PRO A 33 -9.57 -3.57 2.27
N GLU A 34 -9.76 -4.86 2.50
CA GLU A 34 -10.77 -5.38 3.43
C GLU A 34 -10.22 -5.57 4.85
N ASN A 35 -8.91 -5.78 4.96
CA ASN A 35 -8.23 -6.02 6.23
C ASN A 35 -6.88 -5.28 6.27
N LEU A 36 -6.24 -5.34 7.43
CA LEU A 36 -4.99 -4.61 7.69
C LEU A 36 -3.83 -5.10 6.82
N LEU A 37 -3.75 -6.40 6.55
CA LEU A 37 -2.71 -6.95 5.71
C LEU A 37 -2.86 -6.48 4.25
N GLU A 38 -4.08 -6.45 3.72
CA GLU A 38 -4.35 -5.88 2.41
C GLU A 38 -4.03 -4.38 2.35
N LEU A 39 -4.34 -3.62 3.41
CA LEU A 39 -4.00 -2.21 3.49
C LEU A 39 -2.49 -1.99 3.47
N LEU A 40 -1.74 -2.75 4.28
CA LEU A 40 -0.27 -2.68 4.30
C LEU A 40 0.34 -3.08 2.95
N GLY A 41 -0.21 -4.11 2.30
CA GLY A 41 0.18 -4.50 0.95
C GLY A 41 -0.07 -3.41 -0.10
N ALA A 42 -1.23 -2.75 -0.05
CA ALA A 42 -1.55 -1.62 -0.93
C ALA A 42 -0.60 -0.44 -0.71
N LEU A 43 -0.31 -0.09 0.55
CA LEU A 43 0.63 0.98 0.90
C LEU A 43 2.05 0.66 0.44
N ARG A 44 2.51 -0.58 0.63
CA ARG A 44 3.82 -1.04 0.17
C ARG A 44 3.94 -0.85 -1.34
N ASP A 45 2.98 -1.34 -2.12
CA ASP A 45 3.04 -1.30 -3.58
C ASP A 45 2.93 0.14 -4.12
N VAL A 46 2.09 0.98 -3.51
CA VAL A 46 2.03 2.42 -3.84
C VAL A 46 3.36 3.10 -3.50
N LEU A 47 3.97 2.80 -2.36
CA LEU A 47 5.27 3.38 -1.98
C LEU A 47 6.39 2.90 -2.90
N GLN A 48 6.38 1.64 -3.35
CA GLN A 48 7.32 1.14 -4.36
C GLN A 48 7.20 1.90 -5.69
N ALA A 49 5.97 2.15 -6.15
CA ALA A 49 5.72 2.99 -7.31
C ALA A 49 6.28 4.42 -7.13
N LEU A 50 6.03 5.03 -5.96
CA LEU A 50 6.53 6.36 -5.64
C LEU A 50 8.05 6.43 -5.57
N VAL A 51 8.71 5.42 -4.99
CA VAL A 51 10.17 5.29 -5.01
C VAL A 51 10.67 5.33 -6.46
N GLY A 52 10.11 4.52 -7.35
CA GLY A 52 10.52 4.51 -8.76
C GLY A 52 10.27 5.84 -9.48
N LEU A 53 9.12 6.47 -9.24
CA LEU A 53 8.81 7.80 -9.79
C LEU A 53 9.80 8.86 -9.27
N HIS A 54 10.08 8.88 -7.96
CA HIS A 54 10.99 9.85 -7.35
C HIS A 54 12.43 9.69 -7.86
N HIS A 55 12.90 8.46 -8.09
CA HIS A 55 14.22 8.21 -8.71
C HIS A 55 14.31 8.78 -10.13
N LEU A 56 13.20 8.85 -10.85
CA LEU A 56 13.11 9.48 -12.18
C LEU A 56 12.86 11.00 -12.10
N GLY A 57 12.78 11.56 -10.89
CA GLY A 57 12.47 12.96 -10.64
C GLY A 57 10.99 13.31 -10.91
N TRP A 58 10.07 12.34 -10.85
CA TRP A 58 8.63 12.56 -11.03
C TRP A 58 7.88 12.48 -9.70
N VAL A 59 6.81 13.27 -9.57
CA VAL A 59 5.88 13.27 -8.44
C VAL A 59 4.46 13.06 -8.94
N HIS A 60 3.69 12.13 -8.34
CA HIS A 60 2.35 11.74 -8.84
C HIS A 60 1.27 12.81 -8.61
N ARG A 61 1.30 13.48 -7.44
CA ARG A 61 0.38 14.56 -6.98
C ARG A 61 -1.11 14.21 -6.80
N ASP A 62 -1.60 13.07 -7.29
CA ASP A 62 -3.00 12.64 -7.07
C ASP A 62 -3.09 11.20 -6.52
N ILE A 63 -2.71 11.01 -5.25
CA ILE A 63 -2.77 9.71 -4.58
C ILE A 63 -4.08 9.59 -3.81
N ARG A 64 -4.93 8.67 -4.25
CA ARG A 64 -6.27 8.41 -3.72
C ARG A 64 -6.77 7.05 -4.19
N TRP A 65 -7.74 6.47 -3.48
CA TRP A 65 -8.24 5.12 -3.80
C TRP A 65 -8.80 4.97 -5.23
N SER A 66 -9.29 6.03 -5.87
CA SER A 66 -9.73 5.96 -7.28
C SER A 66 -8.57 5.72 -8.25
N ASN A 67 -7.34 6.05 -7.83
CA ASN A 67 -6.12 5.95 -8.62
C ASN A 67 -5.24 4.78 -8.11
N VAL A 68 -5.80 3.88 -7.30
CA VAL A 68 -5.13 2.68 -6.81
C VAL A 68 -6.01 1.49 -7.14
N ILE A 69 -5.49 0.55 -7.91
CA ILE A 69 -6.23 -0.63 -8.38
C ILE A 69 -5.59 -1.92 -7.88
N ARG A 70 -6.43 -2.90 -7.55
CA ARG A 70 -5.97 -4.24 -7.13
C ARG A 70 -5.87 -5.16 -8.33
N GLN A 71 -4.80 -5.92 -8.43
CA GLN A 71 -4.67 -6.99 -9.41
C GLN A 71 -5.83 -7.99 -9.27
N ARG A 72 -6.50 -8.32 -10.38
CA ARG A 72 -7.74 -9.12 -10.37
C ARG A 72 -7.59 -10.50 -9.71
N ASN A 73 -6.47 -11.18 -9.96
CA ASN A 73 -6.19 -12.52 -9.46
C ASN A 73 -4.94 -12.53 -8.55
N GLY A 74 -4.63 -11.40 -7.92
CA GLY A 74 -3.40 -11.23 -7.16
C GLY A 74 -3.58 -10.42 -5.89
N ILE A 75 -2.46 -10.26 -5.19
CA ILE A 75 -2.35 -9.45 -3.98
C ILE A 75 -1.68 -8.10 -4.23
N SER A 76 -1.21 -7.86 -5.46
CA SER A 76 -0.51 -6.64 -5.83
C SER A 76 -1.47 -5.50 -6.17
N TRP A 77 -1.02 -4.29 -5.90
CA TRP A 77 -1.71 -3.05 -6.18
C TRP A 77 -0.90 -2.17 -7.12
N PHE A 78 -1.58 -1.33 -7.88
CA PHE A 78 -0.97 -0.44 -8.86
C PHE A 78 -1.47 1.00 -8.67
N LEU A 79 -0.54 1.93 -8.70
CA LEU A 79 -0.82 3.37 -8.78
C LEU A 79 -1.01 3.75 -10.25
N ILE A 80 -2.18 4.30 -10.56
CA ILE A 80 -2.59 4.67 -11.92
C ILE A 80 -2.85 6.17 -12.02
N ASP A 81 -3.12 6.62 -13.24
CA ASP A 81 -3.47 8.02 -13.55
C ASP A 81 -2.34 9.02 -13.23
N ILE A 82 -1.27 8.93 -14.02
CA ILE A 82 -0.13 9.86 -14.00
C ILE A 82 -0.43 11.22 -14.65
N THR A 83 -1.67 11.53 -15.01
CA THR A 83 -2.02 12.78 -15.73
C THR A 83 -1.74 14.04 -14.91
N LYS A 84 -1.78 13.90 -13.58
CA LYS A 84 -1.41 14.95 -12.63
C LYS A 84 0.06 14.91 -12.24
N ALA A 85 0.86 13.97 -12.74
CA ALA A 85 2.27 13.90 -12.39
C ALA A 85 3.06 15.10 -12.93
N ALA A 86 4.17 15.44 -12.27
CA ALA A 86 5.10 16.46 -12.74
C ALA A 86 6.54 16.13 -12.33
N THR A 87 7.52 16.79 -12.94
CA THR A 87 8.92 16.64 -12.53
C THR A 87 9.23 17.40 -11.24
N SER A 88 10.29 17.04 -10.53
CA SER A 88 10.80 17.74 -9.35
C SER A 88 12.33 17.68 -9.34
N PRO A 89 13.04 18.81 -9.14
CA PRO A 89 12.50 20.18 -9.13
C PRO A 89 11.95 20.56 -10.52
N GLN A 90 10.88 21.35 -10.61
CA GLN A 90 10.41 21.81 -11.93
C GLN A 90 11.34 22.93 -12.42
N PRO A 91 11.88 22.82 -13.64
CA PRO A 91 12.83 23.80 -14.18
C PRO A 91 12.20 25.13 -14.61
N TRP A 92 10.87 25.21 -14.76
CA TRP A 92 10.15 26.43 -15.12
C TRP A 92 9.04 26.72 -14.11
N SER A 93 8.78 28.01 -13.86
CA SER A 93 7.56 28.49 -13.20
C SER A 93 6.35 28.25 -14.11
N CYS A 94 5.94 26.98 -14.27
CA CYS A 94 4.79 26.68 -15.11
C CYS A 94 3.54 27.35 -14.52
N GLY A 95 2.78 27.99 -15.41
CA GLY A 95 1.82 29.03 -15.10
C GLY A 95 0.77 28.63 -14.08
N ARG A 96 0.37 29.64 -13.28
CA ARG A 96 -0.80 29.70 -12.39
C ARG A 96 -1.32 28.32 -12.02
N HIS A 97 -0.70 27.62 -11.09
CA HIS A 97 -1.49 26.76 -10.19
C HIS A 97 -0.79 26.44 -8.87
N LEU A 98 0.54 26.49 -8.72
CA LEU A 98 1.17 26.30 -7.39
C LEU A 98 2.51 27.08 -7.25
N SER A 99 2.76 27.71 -6.10
CA SER A 99 4.00 28.44 -5.72
C SER A 99 5.10 27.50 -5.25
N ALA A 100 6.37 27.90 -5.29
CA ALA A 100 7.53 27.10 -4.84
C ALA A 100 7.43 26.54 -3.41
N GLU A 101 6.63 27.15 -2.53
CA GLU A 101 6.30 26.64 -1.19
C GLU A 101 5.30 25.47 -1.20
N GLU A 102 4.51 25.32 -2.26
CA GLU A 102 3.59 24.21 -2.54
C GLU A 102 4.28 23.04 -3.27
N TYR A 103 5.60 23.12 -3.53
CA TYR A 103 6.32 22.13 -4.37
C TYR A 103 6.70 20.82 -3.68
N ALA A 104 6.48 20.66 -2.38
CA ALA A 104 6.67 19.37 -1.71
C ALA A 104 5.91 19.31 -0.37
N PRO A 105 4.61 18.99 -0.34
CA PRO A 105 4.13 18.19 0.79
C PRO A 105 2.98 17.18 0.56
N GLU A 106 2.18 17.18 -0.50
CA GLU A 106 0.94 16.36 -0.51
C GLU A 106 1.11 14.86 -0.80
N ILE A 107 2.25 14.39 -1.30
CA ILE A 107 2.41 12.99 -1.76
C ILE A 107 2.23 11.98 -0.62
N LEU A 108 3.02 12.12 0.45
CA LEU A 108 2.89 11.25 1.63
C LEU A 108 1.63 11.56 2.44
N ARG A 109 1.08 12.78 2.33
CA ARG A 109 -0.26 13.05 2.86
C ARG A 109 -1.30 12.24 2.10
N GLY A 110 -1.13 12.02 0.80
CA GLY A 110 -1.95 11.12 0.00
C GLY A 110 -1.90 9.67 0.52
N CYS A 111 -0.71 9.16 0.83
CA CYS A 111 -0.59 7.83 1.47
C CYS A 111 -1.27 7.78 2.84
N TRP A 112 -1.17 8.85 3.66
CA TRP A 112 -1.94 8.95 4.90
C TRP A 112 -3.46 8.95 4.64
N LEU A 113 -3.93 9.70 3.63
CA LEU A 113 -5.34 9.72 3.25
C LEU A 113 -5.84 8.35 2.80
N LEU A 114 -4.98 7.51 2.19
CA LEU A 114 -5.34 6.12 1.88
C LEU A 114 -5.65 5.34 3.16
N ILE A 115 -4.81 5.46 4.20
CA ILE A 115 -5.03 4.83 5.51
C ILE A 115 -6.34 5.33 6.11
N GLU A 116 -6.50 6.65 6.25
CA GLU A 116 -7.65 7.28 6.90
C GLU A 116 -8.98 6.94 6.20
N THR A 117 -8.96 6.85 4.87
CA THR A 117 -10.17 6.58 4.07
C THR A 117 -10.36 5.11 3.70
N SER A 118 -9.49 4.21 4.16
CA SER A 118 -9.58 2.76 3.92
C SER A 118 -10.77 2.11 4.63
N ARG A 119 -11.18 2.67 5.78
CA ARG A 119 -12.18 2.10 6.72
C ARG A 119 -11.79 0.76 7.34
N VAL A 120 -10.52 0.36 7.26
CA VAL A 120 -10.01 -0.87 7.88
C VAL A 120 -9.85 -0.67 9.38
N SER A 121 -10.50 -1.52 10.19
CA SER A 121 -10.53 -1.41 11.66
C SER A 121 -9.23 -1.83 12.37
N GLY A 122 -8.28 -2.46 11.67
CA GLY A 122 -7.02 -2.92 12.25
C GLY A 122 -5.93 -1.85 12.38
N TRP A 123 -6.10 -0.68 11.78
CA TRP A 123 -5.12 0.39 11.92
C TRP A 123 -5.31 1.11 13.26
N VAL A 124 -4.45 0.76 14.23
CA VAL A 124 -4.35 1.46 15.52
C VAL A 124 -3.10 2.32 15.53
N ASP A 125 -3.25 3.61 15.85
CA ASP A 125 -2.15 4.57 15.99
C ASP A 125 -1.36 4.31 17.28
N PHE A 126 -0.58 3.24 17.28
CA PHE A 126 0.34 2.88 18.37
C PHE A 126 1.72 2.52 17.81
N GLY A 127 2.76 2.74 18.61
CA GLY A 127 4.14 2.35 18.29
C GLY A 127 4.60 2.90 16.93
N ASP A 128 5.12 2.01 16.09
CA ASP A 128 5.65 2.33 14.76
C ASP A 128 4.58 2.95 13.83
N ARG A 129 3.29 2.57 13.96
CA ARG A 129 2.20 3.13 13.15
C ARG A 129 1.94 4.59 13.48
N ALA A 130 1.92 4.93 14.76
CA ALA A 130 1.78 6.31 15.22
C ALA A 130 3.00 7.16 14.81
N SER A 131 4.21 6.64 15.01
CA SER A 131 5.45 7.34 14.62
C SER A 131 5.50 7.61 13.12
N LEU A 132 5.09 6.64 12.29
CA LEU A 132 5.00 6.80 10.85
C LEU A 132 4.01 7.91 10.47
N LYS A 133 2.81 7.91 11.06
CA LYS A 133 1.80 8.94 10.86
C LYS A 133 2.33 10.33 11.19
N ASP A 134 2.90 10.51 12.38
CA ASP A 134 3.42 11.81 12.84
C ASP A 134 4.49 12.35 11.90
N ARG A 135 5.40 11.47 11.45
CA ARG A 135 6.42 11.81 10.47
C ARG A 135 5.84 12.19 9.11
N MET A 136 4.87 11.43 8.59
CA MET A 136 4.22 11.73 7.31
C MET A 136 3.43 13.06 7.35
N MET A 137 2.85 13.38 8.50
CA MET A 137 2.05 14.58 8.73
C MET A 137 2.85 15.79 9.23
N ALA A 138 4.18 15.65 9.36
CA ALA A 138 5.04 16.70 9.88
C ALA A 138 4.83 18.04 9.15
N LYS A 139 4.74 19.13 9.92
CA LYS A 139 4.48 20.48 9.37
C LYS A 139 5.49 20.85 8.29
N TYR A 140 6.77 20.64 8.57
CA TYR A 140 7.87 20.97 7.67
C TYR A 140 8.13 19.84 6.66
N PRO A 141 8.16 20.11 5.35
CA PRO A 141 8.44 19.11 4.31
C PRO A 141 9.71 18.29 4.53
N LYS A 142 10.81 18.96 4.91
CA LYS A 142 12.11 18.32 5.15
C LYS A 142 12.13 17.35 6.34
N ALA A 143 11.13 17.43 7.22
CA ALA A 143 10.99 16.53 8.36
C ALA A 143 10.18 15.27 8.02
N ARG A 144 9.57 15.22 6.83
CA ARG A 144 8.80 14.06 6.37
C ARG A 144 9.73 12.99 5.85
N PRO A 145 9.34 11.72 5.95
CA PRO A 145 10.15 10.64 5.42
C PRO A 145 10.27 10.76 3.90
N SER A 146 11.29 10.14 3.31
CA SER A 146 11.24 9.83 1.87
C SER A 146 10.27 8.67 1.60
N ALA A 147 9.95 8.41 0.32
CA ALA A 147 9.13 7.25 -0.04
C ALA A 147 9.83 5.94 0.34
N GLU A 148 11.16 5.89 0.21
CA GLU A 148 12.01 4.75 0.59
C GLU A 148 11.97 4.52 2.10
N GLU A 149 12.09 5.58 2.90
CA GLU A 149 12.00 5.47 4.37
C GLU A 149 10.62 5.01 4.82
N ALA A 150 9.55 5.57 4.23
CA ALA A 150 8.19 5.15 4.53
C ALA A 150 7.94 3.69 4.11
N LEU A 151 8.46 3.28 2.94
CA LEU A 151 8.37 1.91 2.46
C LEU A 151 9.03 0.93 3.44
N ALA A 152 10.22 1.25 3.94
CA ALA A 152 10.93 0.41 4.89
C ALA A 152 10.13 0.20 6.20
N VAL A 153 9.39 1.21 6.66
CA VAL A 153 8.52 1.06 7.84
C VAL A 153 7.29 0.20 7.51
N VAL A 154 6.63 0.44 6.37
CA VAL A 154 5.45 -0.34 5.96
C VAL A 154 5.76 -1.82 5.76
N VAL A 155 6.91 -2.15 5.16
CA VAL A 155 7.35 -3.55 5.00
C VAL A 155 7.50 -4.25 6.35
N LYS A 156 8.14 -3.60 7.32
CA LYS A 156 8.27 -4.16 8.68
C LYS A 156 6.92 -4.38 9.36
N LEU A 157 5.99 -3.42 9.19
CA LEU A 157 4.65 -3.53 9.74
C LEU A 157 3.87 -4.69 9.09
N GLU A 158 4.04 -4.90 7.79
CA GLU A 158 3.41 -6.00 7.06
C GLU A 158 3.96 -7.36 7.51
N GLU A 159 5.28 -7.51 7.63
CA GLU A 159 5.93 -8.73 8.12
C GLU A 159 5.47 -9.07 9.54
N ALA A 160 5.43 -8.09 10.44
CA ALA A 160 4.95 -8.28 11.80
C ALA A 160 3.47 -8.70 11.84
N GLU A 161 2.64 -8.19 10.94
CA GLU A 161 1.23 -8.57 10.85
C GLU A 161 1.06 -10.00 10.32
N LYS A 162 1.86 -10.42 9.33
CA LYS A 162 1.87 -11.81 8.84
C LYS A 162 2.26 -12.80 9.92
N MET A 163 3.33 -12.52 10.67
CA MET A 163 3.77 -13.38 11.78
C MET A 163 2.70 -13.55 12.85
N LYS A 164 1.93 -12.50 13.15
CA LYS A 164 0.79 -12.58 14.08
C LYS A 164 -0.31 -13.48 13.55
N GLN A 165 -0.72 -13.29 12.29
CA GLN A 165 -1.75 -14.13 11.67
C GLN A 165 -1.32 -15.61 11.61
N GLU A 166 -0.06 -15.88 11.28
CA GLU A 166 0.47 -17.24 11.27
C GLU A 166 0.48 -17.87 12.67
N GLY A 167 0.90 -17.11 13.69
CA GLY A 167 0.88 -17.57 15.08
C GLY A 167 -0.54 -17.84 15.60
N ASP A 168 -1.50 -16.98 15.27
CA ASP A 168 -2.90 -17.15 15.65
C ASP A 168 -3.49 -18.42 14.99
N LEU A 169 -3.19 -18.66 13.71
CA LEU A 169 -3.60 -19.87 13.00
C LEU A 169 -2.96 -21.15 13.59
N GLU A 170 -1.69 -21.09 14.01
CA GLU A 170 -1.01 -22.22 14.64
C GLU A 170 -1.65 -22.55 16.00
N LEU A 171 -1.92 -21.54 16.83
CA LEU A 171 -2.62 -21.70 18.10
C LEU A 171 -4.03 -22.29 17.92
N GLU A 172 -4.79 -21.87 16.91
CA GLU A 172 -6.10 -22.44 16.62
C GLU A 172 -6.02 -23.92 16.22
N ARG A 173 -5.00 -24.30 15.44
CA ARG A 173 -4.76 -25.70 15.03
C ARG A 173 -4.41 -26.57 16.22
N ASP A 174 -3.52 -26.10 17.10
CA ASP A 174 -3.13 -26.82 18.31
C ASP A 174 -4.32 -27.01 19.27
N GLN A 175 -5.13 -25.98 19.46
CA GLN A 175 -6.35 -26.08 20.25
C GLN A 175 -7.38 -27.04 19.64
N SER A 176 -7.47 -27.12 18.31
CA SER A 176 -8.33 -28.10 17.64
C SER A 176 -7.84 -29.52 17.86
N GLN A 177 -6.53 -29.77 17.72
CA GLN A 177 -5.95 -31.10 17.93
C GLN A 177 -6.10 -31.57 19.38
N LEU A 178 -5.93 -30.68 20.36
CA LEU A 178 -6.15 -30.97 21.78
C LEU A 178 -7.62 -31.31 22.09
N ARG A 179 -8.58 -30.61 21.47
CA ARG A 179 -10.01 -30.95 21.60
C ARG A 179 -10.30 -32.34 21.04
N ASP A 180 -9.77 -32.67 19.87
CA ASP A 180 -10.00 -33.97 19.23
C ASP A 180 -9.37 -35.13 20.02
N THR A 181 -8.17 -34.96 20.57
CA THR A 181 -7.54 -35.98 21.44
C THR A 181 -8.28 -36.16 22.76
N SER A 182 -8.73 -35.06 23.39
CA SER A 182 -9.54 -35.14 24.62
C SER A 182 -10.86 -35.88 24.41
N TYR A 183 -11.48 -35.75 23.23
CA TYR A 183 -12.73 -36.44 22.91
C TYR A 183 -12.54 -37.95 22.75
N PHE A 184 -11.42 -38.37 22.14
CA PHE A 184 -11.05 -39.78 22.03
C PHE A 184 -10.78 -40.43 23.39
N GLU A 185 -10.03 -39.80 24.29
CA GLU A 185 -9.72 -40.35 25.62
C GLU A 185 -10.98 -40.48 26.52
N VAL A 186 -11.94 -39.56 26.41
CA VAL A 186 -13.22 -39.65 27.14
C VAL A 186 -14.08 -40.78 26.60
N SER A 187 -14.04 -41.05 25.28
CA SER A 187 -14.78 -42.15 24.66
C SER A 187 -14.22 -43.53 25.03
N GLU A 188 -12.90 -43.68 25.11
CA GLU A 188 -12.26 -44.94 25.52
C GLU A 188 -12.50 -45.23 27.00
N ASN A 189 -12.36 -44.24 27.89
CA ASN A 189 -12.57 -44.44 29.34
C ASN A 189 -14.02 -44.79 29.71
N ASN A 190 -15.00 -44.44 28.88
CA ASN A 190 -16.40 -44.82 29.08
C ASN A 190 -16.74 -46.21 28.55
N LEU A 191 -15.92 -46.80 27.66
CA LEU A 191 -16.15 -48.15 27.14
C LEU A 191 -15.71 -49.27 28.11
N TYR A 192 -14.83 -48.97 29.07
CA TYR A 192 -14.27 -49.96 30.02
C TYR A 192 -14.87 -49.87 31.43
N ARG A 193 -15.92 -49.07 31.64
CA ARG A 193 -16.73 -49.05 32.89
C ARG A 193 -18.07 -49.77 32.68
N THR A 194 -18.04 -51.11 32.69
CA THR A 194 -19.22 -51.97 32.87
C THR A 194 -18.87 -53.17 33.73
#